data_AF-W1Y7P8-F1
#
_entry.id   AF-W1Y7P8-F1
#
_cell.length_a   1.000
_cell.length_b   1.000
_cell.length_c   1.000
_cell.angle_alpha   90.00
_cell.angle_beta   90.00
_cell.angle_gamma   90.00
#
_symmetry.space_group_name_H-M   'P 1'
#
loop_
_entity.id
_entity.type
_entity.pdbx_description
1 polymer ?
#
loop_
_entity_poly.entity_id
_entity_poly.type
_entity_poly.pdbx_seq_one_letter_code
_entity_poly.pdbx_strand_id
1 'polypeptide(L)'
;FVRELIYNNISSLKSMLAYIYNHNTQCKKTVINAPIDDKIKLIIANLKTCEIKLIPFMAGRVINFEKYIESLNSCNIDTQKIDNKCIKIKVIDKYIKQNNSVFKISVCDNKIKIQRVEEDYDIELDINSITQLAFSYLNTDEILILNEIDESSLINTQKELLNALFEKRINYIDELV
;
A
#
# COMPACT_ATOMS: atom_id res chain seq x y z
N PHE A 1 17.79 22.33 1.19
CA PHE A 1 16.87 21.24 0.84
C PHE A 1 17.43 19.95 1.40
N VAL A 2 16.62 19.15 2.07
CA VAL A 2 17.00 17.83 2.58
C VAL A 2 16.22 16.81 1.74
N ARG A 3 16.94 16.06 0.91
CA ARG A 3 16.35 15.04 0.05
C ARG A 3 15.75 13.93 0.91
N GLU A 4 16.59 13.29 1.71
CA GLU A 4 16.17 12.17 2.55
C GLU A 4 16.70 12.32 3.98
N LEU A 5 15.86 11.98 4.96
CA LEU A 5 16.23 11.93 6.37
C LEU A 5 15.79 10.59 6.98
N ILE A 6 16.75 9.68 7.16
CA ILE A 6 16.53 8.37 7.78
C ILE A 6 17.14 8.37 9.19
N TYR A 7 16.39 7.85 10.16
CA TYR A 7 16.80 7.74 11.55
C TYR A 7 16.25 6.46 12.18
N ASN A 8 16.97 5.92 13.16
CA ASN A 8 16.60 4.71 13.88
C ASN A 8 16.00 4.97 15.27
N ASN A 9 16.14 6.20 15.81
CA ASN A 9 15.59 6.60 17.09
C ASN A 9 15.40 8.13 17.17
N ILE A 10 14.66 8.57 18.19
CA ILE A 10 14.31 9.99 18.39
C ILE A 10 15.54 10.86 18.69
N SER A 11 16.58 10.32 19.34
CA SER A 11 17.80 11.06 19.61
C SER A 11 18.55 11.40 18.32
N SER A 12 18.68 10.43 17.41
CA SER A 12 19.23 10.60 16.07
C SER A 12 18.46 11.66 15.28
N LEU A 13 17.12 11.59 15.27
CA LEU A 13 16.26 12.59 14.60
C LEU A 13 16.47 14.00 15.16
N LYS A 14 16.44 14.17 16.49
CA LYS A 14 16.69 15.46 17.14
C LYS A 14 18.06 16.03 16.78
N SER A 15 19.08 15.17 16.74
CA SER A 15 20.45 15.56 16.42
C SER A 15 20.57 16.05 14.97
N MET A 16 19.92 15.36 14.03
CA MET A 16 19.88 15.78 12.62
C MET A 16 19.10 17.09 12.42
N LEU A 17 17.96 17.24 13.08
CA LEU A 17 17.19 18.49 13.03
C LEU A 17 17.98 19.66 13.65
N ALA A 18 18.70 19.43 14.75
CA ALA A 18 19.56 20.44 15.36
C ALA A 18 20.73 20.83 14.43
N TYR A 19 21.36 19.85 13.77
CA TYR A 19 22.38 20.10 12.76
C TYR A 19 21.84 21.00 11.64
N ILE A 20 20.68 20.68 11.08
CA ILE A 20 20.03 21.50 10.05
C ILE A 20 19.73 22.91 10.57
N TYR A 21 19.20 23.03 11.79
CA TYR A 21 18.85 24.31 12.41
C TYR A 21 20.08 25.21 12.65
N ASN A 22 21.24 24.64 12.94
CA ASN A 22 22.47 25.41 13.15
C ASN A 22 22.91 26.20 11.90
N HIS A 23 22.36 25.91 10.72
CA HIS A 23 22.56 26.67 9.49
C HIS A 23 21.54 27.80 9.28
N ASN A 24 20.75 28.18 10.29
CA ASN A 24 19.70 29.20 10.20
C ASN A 24 20.17 30.61 9.79
N THR A 25 21.47 30.91 9.89
CA THR A 25 22.07 32.15 9.40
C THR A 25 22.12 32.18 7.87
N GLN A 26 22.40 31.03 7.25
CA GLN A 26 22.55 30.81 5.80
C GLN A 26 21.22 30.40 5.15
N CYS A 27 20.44 29.56 5.83
CA CYS A 27 19.22 28.96 5.31
C CYS A 27 18.01 29.43 6.12
N LYS A 28 17.19 30.33 5.56
CA LYS A 28 15.96 30.83 6.22
C LYS A 28 14.78 29.87 6.13
N LYS A 29 14.79 28.97 5.16
CA LYS A 29 13.75 27.96 4.94
C LYS A 29 14.43 26.62 4.63
N THR A 30 13.89 25.56 5.22
CA THR A 30 14.29 24.19 4.95
C THR A 30 13.05 23.41 4.52
N VAL A 31 13.18 22.70 3.41
CA VAL A 31 12.21 21.69 2.95
C VAL A 31 12.85 20.33 3.17
N ILE A 32 12.09 19.43 3.78
CA ILE A 32 12.47 18.04 4.06
C ILE A 32 11.39 17.16 3.45
N ASN A 33 11.77 16.24 2.57
CA ASN A 33 10.88 15.20 2.12
C ASN A 33 10.90 14.06 3.16
N ALA A 34 9.72 13.56 3.50
CA ALA A 34 9.55 12.53 4.51
C ALA A 34 8.26 11.72 4.24
N PRO A 35 8.20 10.46 4.69
CA PRO A 35 6.97 9.67 4.61
C PRO A 35 5.84 10.30 5.43
N ILE A 36 4.59 10.01 5.05
CA ILE A 36 3.40 10.63 5.64
C ILE A 36 3.26 10.40 7.17
N ASP A 37 3.78 9.27 7.65
CA ASP A 37 3.73 8.84 9.04
C ASP A 37 4.96 9.28 9.87
N ASP A 38 5.88 10.03 9.26
CA ASP A 38 7.11 10.48 9.89
C ASP A 38 6.85 11.32 11.17
N LYS A 39 7.77 11.22 12.14
CA LYS A 39 7.66 11.84 13.45
C LYS A 39 8.22 13.27 13.53
N ILE A 40 8.84 13.82 12.49
CA ILE A 40 9.35 15.20 12.42
C ILE A 40 8.28 16.20 12.91
N LYS A 41 7.03 16.06 12.45
CA LYS A 41 5.91 16.93 12.83
C LYS A 41 5.59 16.93 14.34
N LEU A 42 6.00 15.91 15.06
CA LEU A 42 5.80 15.79 16.51
C LEU A 42 6.96 16.36 17.32
N ILE A 43 8.11 16.60 16.68
CA ILE A 43 9.33 17.12 17.34
C ILE A 43 9.49 18.62 17.12
N ILE A 44 9.05 19.14 15.99
CA ILE A 44 9.15 20.58 15.70
C ILE A 44 8.26 21.36 16.67
N ALA A 45 8.86 22.31 17.39
CA ALA A 45 8.22 23.04 18.48
C ALA A 45 7.02 23.90 18.04
N ASN A 46 6.95 24.31 16.77
CA ASN A 46 5.87 25.15 16.27
C ASN A 46 5.41 24.74 14.87
N LEU A 47 4.32 23.98 14.79
CA LEU A 47 3.69 23.60 13.53
C LEU A 47 3.11 24.78 12.76
N LYS A 48 2.77 25.90 13.42
CA LYS A 48 2.21 27.08 12.74
C LYS A 48 3.21 27.76 11.80
N THR A 49 4.50 27.52 12.02
CA THR A 49 5.58 28.02 11.16
C THR A 49 6.00 27.02 10.09
N CYS A 50 5.35 25.86 10.03
CA CYS A 50 5.65 24.78 9.10
C CYS A 50 4.52 24.62 8.08
N GLU A 51 4.90 24.44 6.81
CA GLU A 51 3.98 24.06 5.75
C GLU A 51 4.15 22.55 5.49
N ILE A 52 3.08 21.77 5.61
CA ILE A 52 3.07 20.34 5.30
C ILE A 52 2.28 20.14 4.02
N LYS A 53 2.92 19.56 3.00
CA LYS A 53 2.29 19.25 1.71
C LYS A 53 2.30 17.74 1.51
N LEU A 54 1.14 17.18 1.22
CA LEU A 54 1.04 15.82 0.70
C LEU A 54 1.17 15.90 -0.82
N ILE A 55 2.19 15.25 -1.37
CA ILE A 55 2.47 15.22 -2.80
C ILE A 55 2.27 13.78 -3.30
N PRO A 56 1.27 13.51 -4.15
CA PRO A 56 1.15 12.21 -4.79
C PRO A 56 2.31 12.05 -5.77
N PHE A 57 3.17 11.07 -5.51
CA PHE A 57 4.46 11.00 -6.19
C PHE A 57 4.49 10.05 -7.40
N MET A 58 3.76 8.92 -7.32
CA MET A 58 3.81 7.89 -8.36
C MET A 58 2.41 7.39 -8.67
N ALA A 59 2.14 7.16 -9.95
CA ALA A 59 0.97 6.41 -10.41
C ALA A 59 1.46 5.04 -10.90
N GLY A 60 1.26 4.00 -10.09
CA GLY A 60 1.51 2.62 -10.47
C GLY A 60 0.33 1.99 -11.20
N ARG A 61 0.55 0.84 -11.85
CA ARG A 61 -0.51 0.00 -12.39
C ARG A 61 -0.11 -1.47 -12.38
N VAL A 62 -0.99 -2.34 -11.91
CA VAL A 62 -0.85 -3.79 -12.09
C VAL A 62 -1.08 -4.15 -13.56
N ILE A 63 -0.06 -4.64 -14.25
CA ILE A 63 -0.12 -5.00 -15.68
C ILE A 63 -0.61 -6.44 -15.89
N ASN A 64 -0.16 -7.35 -15.04
CA ASN A 64 -0.55 -8.76 -15.07
C ASN A 64 -0.95 -9.19 -13.65
N PHE A 65 -2.25 -9.30 -13.42
CA PHE A 65 -2.79 -9.62 -12.10
C PHE A 65 -2.35 -11.00 -11.61
N GLU A 66 -2.37 -11.99 -12.50
CA GLU A 66 -2.00 -13.37 -12.19
C GLU A 66 -0.57 -13.46 -11.66
N LYS A 67 0.39 -12.91 -12.42
CA LYS A 67 1.81 -12.86 -12.02
C LYS A 67 2.05 -12.01 -10.78
N TYR A 68 1.27 -10.95 -10.58
CA TYR A 68 1.37 -10.14 -9.37
C TYR A 68 1.02 -10.98 -8.13
N ILE A 69 -0.12 -11.70 -8.14
CA ILE A 69 -0.49 -12.58 -7.03
C ILE A 69 0.51 -13.73 -6.84
N GLU A 70 1.01 -14.33 -7.92
CA GLU A 70 2.07 -15.36 -7.82
C GLU A 70 3.33 -14.82 -7.12
N SER A 71 3.71 -13.58 -7.43
CA SER A 71 4.91 -12.94 -6.85
C SER A 71 4.81 -12.72 -5.35
N LEU A 72 3.60 -12.65 -4.79
CA LEU A 72 3.37 -12.50 -3.35
C LEU A 72 3.91 -13.68 -2.53
N ASN A 73 4.11 -14.86 -3.15
CA ASN A 73 4.81 -15.98 -2.50
C ASN A 73 6.26 -15.68 -2.13
N SER A 74 6.88 -14.71 -2.79
CA SER A 74 8.25 -14.27 -2.47
C SER A 74 8.26 -13.13 -1.43
N CYS A 75 7.10 -12.68 -0.98
CA CYS A 75 6.95 -11.65 0.04
C CYS A 75 6.82 -12.27 1.44
N ASN A 76 7.12 -11.48 2.47
CA ASN A 76 6.91 -11.86 3.88
C ASN A 76 5.42 -11.76 4.25
N ILE A 77 4.58 -12.63 3.69
CA ILE A 77 3.18 -12.81 4.08
C ILE A 77 3.12 -14.02 5.03
N ASP A 78 2.45 -13.86 6.17
CA ASP A 78 2.25 -14.94 7.14
C ASP A 78 1.18 -15.92 6.63
N THR A 79 1.56 -16.77 5.68
CA THR A 79 0.66 -17.72 5.01
C THR A 79 0.08 -18.76 5.97
N GLN A 80 0.71 -19.00 7.13
CA GLN A 80 0.21 -19.95 8.13
C GLN A 80 -1.12 -19.50 8.73
N LYS A 81 -1.31 -18.19 8.90
CA LYS A 81 -2.57 -17.62 9.43
C LYS A 81 -3.73 -17.65 8.43
N ILE A 82 -3.42 -17.83 7.16
CA ILE A 82 -4.38 -17.80 6.06
C ILE A 82 -4.45 -19.12 5.30
N ASP A 83 -3.84 -20.19 5.82
CA ASP A 83 -3.85 -21.50 5.19
C ASP A 83 -5.29 -22.03 5.04
N ASN A 84 -5.55 -22.73 3.94
CA ASN A 84 -6.87 -23.23 3.51
C ASN A 84 -7.94 -22.15 3.26
N LYS A 85 -7.58 -20.86 3.21
CA LYS A 85 -8.50 -19.79 2.79
C LYS A 85 -8.50 -19.63 1.28
N CYS A 86 -9.63 -19.20 0.74
CA CYS A 86 -9.85 -19.04 -0.69
C CYS A 86 -10.78 -17.85 -0.96
N ILE A 87 -10.58 -17.18 -2.10
CA ILE A 87 -11.47 -16.15 -2.63
C ILE A 87 -11.46 -16.18 -4.16
N LYS A 88 -12.60 -15.90 -4.79
CA LYS A 88 -12.77 -15.73 -6.23
C LYS A 88 -12.99 -14.27 -6.57
N ILE A 89 -12.05 -13.67 -7.28
CA ILE A 89 -12.08 -12.26 -7.66
C ILE A 89 -12.30 -12.16 -9.16
N LYS A 90 -13.39 -11.51 -9.57
CA LYS A 90 -13.60 -11.09 -10.96
C LYS A 90 -12.86 -9.78 -11.19
N VAL A 91 -11.92 -9.80 -12.11
CA VAL A 91 -11.09 -8.62 -12.43
C VAL A 91 -11.63 -7.95 -13.70
N ILE A 92 -11.86 -6.64 -13.61
CA ILE A 92 -12.27 -5.82 -14.75
C ILE A 92 -11.14 -4.86 -15.14
N ASP A 93 -10.67 -4.98 -16.38
CA ASP A 93 -9.65 -4.14 -16.98
C ASP A 93 -10.07 -3.69 -18.38
N LYS A 94 -10.35 -2.38 -18.51
CA LYS A 94 -10.72 -1.73 -19.78
C LYS A 94 -9.58 -1.74 -20.81
N TYR A 95 -8.33 -1.81 -20.38
CA TYR A 95 -7.15 -1.60 -21.22
C TYR A 95 -6.45 -2.91 -21.59
N ILE A 96 -6.34 -3.86 -20.65
CA ILE A 96 -5.61 -5.14 -20.86
C ILE A 96 -6.59 -6.31 -20.74
N LYS A 97 -7.03 -6.83 -21.89
CA LYS A 97 -8.06 -7.88 -21.93
C LYS A 97 -7.64 -9.18 -21.22
N GLN A 98 -6.35 -9.49 -21.17
CA GLN A 98 -5.83 -10.69 -20.53
C GLN A 98 -6.08 -10.73 -19.01
N ASN A 99 -6.30 -9.56 -18.38
CA ASN A 99 -6.67 -9.45 -16.98
C ASN A 99 -8.17 -9.69 -16.75
N ASN A 100 -9.02 -9.63 -17.78
CA ASN A 100 -10.45 -9.86 -17.63
C ASN A 100 -10.76 -11.35 -17.46
N SER A 101 -10.84 -11.79 -16.22
CA SER A 101 -11.17 -13.17 -15.84
C SER A 101 -11.64 -13.23 -14.40
N VAL A 102 -12.28 -14.34 -14.02
CA VAL A 102 -12.40 -14.73 -12.62
C VAL A 102 -11.14 -15.48 -12.21
N PHE A 103 -10.51 -15.06 -11.12
CA PHE A 103 -9.33 -15.68 -10.54
C PHE A 103 -9.67 -16.24 -9.17
N LYS A 104 -9.43 -17.54 -8.99
CA LYS A 104 -9.48 -18.18 -7.68
C LYS A 104 -8.10 -18.10 -7.04
N ILE A 105 -8.02 -17.41 -5.91
CA ILE A 105 -6.83 -17.30 -5.09
C ILE A 105 -7.04 -18.16 -3.85
N SER A 106 -6.13 -19.09 -3.60
CA SER A 106 -6.20 -20.01 -2.46
C SER A 106 -4.83 -20.17 -1.82
N VAL A 107 -4.80 -20.34 -0.50
CA VAL A 107 -3.57 -20.69 0.21
C VAL A 107 -3.62 -22.17 0.55
N CYS A 108 -2.64 -22.93 0.06
CA CYS A 108 -2.48 -24.34 0.39
C CYS A 108 -1.00 -24.63 0.59
N ASP A 109 -0.67 -25.43 1.61
CA ASP A 109 0.72 -25.78 1.96
C ASP A 109 1.59 -24.54 2.18
N ASN A 110 1.03 -23.51 2.82
CA ASN A 110 1.70 -22.22 3.03
C ASN A 110 2.12 -21.50 1.72
N LYS A 111 1.44 -21.78 0.61
CA LYS A 111 1.68 -21.11 -0.68
C LYS A 111 0.40 -20.54 -1.24
N ILE A 112 0.49 -19.31 -1.73
CA ILE A 112 -0.56 -18.65 -2.49
C ILE A 112 -0.58 -19.26 -3.89
N LYS A 113 -1.72 -19.81 -4.28
CA LYS A 113 -1.99 -20.31 -5.62
C LYS A 113 -3.06 -19.43 -6.25
N ILE A 114 -2.89 -19.13 -7.53
CA ILE A 114 -3.87 -18.43 -8.34
C ILE A 114 -4.18 -19.27 -9.58
N GLN A 115 -5.44 -19.32 -9.96
CA GLN A 115 -5.88 -19.99 -11.18
C GLN A 115 -7.07 -19.25 -11.78
N ARG A 116 -7.15 -19.23 -13.11
CA ARG A 116 -8.34 -18.77 -13.82
C ARG A 116 -9.43 -19.81 -13.72
N VAL A 117 -10.66 -19.38 -13.47
CA VAL A 117 -11.83 -20.26 -13.36
C VAL A 117 -13.01 -19.69 -14.14
N GLU A 118 -13.88 -20.57 -14.61
CA GLU A 118 -15.17 -20.22 -15.25
C GLU A 118 -16.32 -20.46 -14.25
N GLU A 119 -16.17 -19.92 -13.04
CA GLU A 119 -17.15 -20.03 -11.95
C GLU A 119 -17.70 -18.65 -11.57
N ASP A 120 -18.76 -18.64 -10.75
CA ASP A 120 -19.19 -17.43 -10.04
C ASP A 120 -18.05 -16.84 -9.20
N TYR A 121 -18.11 -15.53 -8.98
CA TYR A 121 -17.14 -14.75 -8.22
C TYR A 121 -17.70 -14.34 -6.86
N ASP A 122 -16.82 -14.16 -5.88
CA ASP A 122 -17.17 -13.66 -4.55
C ASP A 122 -17.16 -12.13 -4.53
N ILE A 123 -16.26 -11.52 -5.31
CA ILE A 123 -16.14 -10.07 -5.44
C ILE A 123 -15.71 -9.67 -6.85
N GLU A 124 -16.23 -8.55 -7.34
CA GLU A 124 -15.78 -7.90 -8.58
C GLU A 124 -14.96 -6.65 -8.22
N LEU A 125 -13.75 -6.55 -8.77
CA LEU A 125 -12.87 -5.39 -8.60
C LEU A 125 -12.32 -4.96 -9.96
N ASP A 126 -12.29 -3.65 -10.19
CA ASP A 126 -11.52 -3.14 -11.30
C ASP A 126 -10.01 -3.17 -11.00
N ILE A 127 -9.21 -3.17 -12.06
CA ILE A 127 -7.75 -3.19 -11.97
C ILE A 127 -7.17 -1.95 -11.26
N ASN A 128 -7.91 -0.84 -11.18
CA ASN A 128 -7.47 0.36 -10.49
C ASN A 128 -7.58 0.18 -8.97
N SER A 129 -8.68 -0.41 -8.50
CA SER A 129 -8.92 -0.80 -7.10
C SER A 129 -7.85 -1.80 -6.65
N ILE A 130 -7.57 -2.81 -7.48
CA ILE A 130 -6.48 -3.77 -7.23
C ILE A 130 -5.13 -3.06 -7.16
N THR A 131 -4.88 -2.10 -8.04
CA THR A 131 -3.65 -1.31 -8.02
C THR A 131 -3.54 -0.47 -6.74
N GLN A 132 -4.63 0.14 -6.28
CA GLN A 132 -4.64 0.91 -5.03
C GLN A 132 -4.36 0.04 -3.81
N LEU A 133 -4.87 -1.19 -3.77
CA LEU A 133 -4.52 -2.20 -2.77
C LEU A 133 -3.04 -2.59 -2.86
N ALA A 134 -2.58 -2.93 -4.07
CA ALA A 134 -1.22 -3.42 -4.31
C ALA A 134 -0.14 -2.41 -3.91
N PHE A 135 -0.41 -1.11 -4.08
CA PHE A 135 0.50 -0.03 -3.69
C PHE A 135 0.26 0.51 -2.27
N SER A 136 -0.65 -0.11 -1.51
CA SER A 136 -1.04 0.29 -0.15
C SER A 136 -1.62 1.71 -0.04
N TYR A 137 -2.20 2.24 -1.13
CA TYR A 137 -2.90 3.52 -1.07
C TYR A 137 -4.18 3.41 -0.25
N LEU A 138 -4.93 2.32 -0.45
CA LEU A 138 -6.14 1.98 0.28
C LEU A 138 -6.02 0.56 0.86
N ASN A 139 -6.70 0.30 1.96
CA ASN A 139 -6.93 -1.05 2.48
C ASN A 139 -8.23 -1.65 1.90
N THR A 140 -8.49 -2.91 2.25
CA THR A 140 -9.69 -3.64 1.80
C THR A 140 -10.98 -2.91 2.16
N ASP A 141 -11.14 -2.45 3.40
CA ASP A 141 -12.37 -1.78 3.85
C ASP A 141 -12.64 -0.49 3.08
N GLU A 142 -11.59 0.33 2.86
CA GLU A 142 -11.65 1.54 2.06
C GLU A 142 -12.07 1.25 0.60
N ILE A 143 -11.59 0.15 0.02
CA ILE A 143 -11.95 -0.28 -1.34
C ILE A 143 -13.38 -0.80 -1.43
N LEU A 144 -13.85 -1.56 -0.44
CA LEU A 144 -15.24 -2.03 -0.39
C LEU A 144 -16.21 -0.84 -0.32
N ILE A 145 -15.92 0.14 0.54
CA ILE A 145 -16.70 1.37 0.65
C ILE A 145 -16.68 2.16 -0.67
N LEU A 146 -15.51 2.35 -1.28
CA LEU A 146 -15.36 3.14 -2.51
C LEU A 146 -16.11 2.53 -3.70
N ASN A 147 -16.19 1.20 -3.76
CA ASN A 147 -16.89 0.47 -4.81
C ASN A 147 -18.36 0.14 -4.45
N GLU A 148 -18.88 0.68 -3.35
CA GLU A 148 -20.25 0.42 -2.86
C GLU A 148 -20.55 -1.08 -2.68
N ILE A 149 -19.54 -1.87 -2.31
CA ILE A 149 -19.66 -3.31 -2.07
C ILE A 149 -20.07 -3.52 -0.62
N ASP A 150 -21.22 -4.17 -0.42
CA ASP A 150 -21.70 -4.51 0.93
C ASP A 150 -20.70 -5.45 1.61
N GLU A 151 -20.19 -5.04 2.77
CA GLU A 151 -19.22 -5.82 3.54
C GLU A 151 -19.74 -7.21 3.93
N SER A 152 -21.07 -7.38 4.02
CA SER A 152 -21.69 -8.67 4.32
C SER A 152 -21.67 -9.67 3.16
N SER A 153 -21.33 -9.21 1.95
CA SER A 153 -21.17 -10.08 0.77
C SER A 153 -19.96 -11.02 0.87
N LEU A 154 -18.96 -10.65 1.67
CA LEU A 154 -17.77 -11.45 1.92
C LEU A 154 -17.84 -12.13 3.30
N ILE A 155 -17.52 -13.42 3.33
CA ILE A 155 -17.34 -14.13 4.60
C ILE A 155 -16.01 -13.75 5.25
N ASN A 156 -15.91 -13.90 6.58
CA ASN A 156 -14.73 -13.49 7.35
C ASN A 156 -13.42 -14.07 6.81
N THR A 157 -13.41 -15.32 6.36
CA THR A 157 -12.19 -15.97 5.81
C THR A 157 -11.72 -15.32 4.51
N GLN A 158 -12.62 -14.79 3.68
CA GLN A 158 -12.28 -14.05 2.46
C GLN A 158 -11.69 -12.69 2.80
N LYS A 159 -12.26 -11.97 3.79
CA LYS A 159 -11.73 -10.70 4.28
C LYS A 159 -10.33 -10.86 4.88
N GLU A 160 -10.14 -11.88 5.71
CA GLU A 160 -8.84 -12.21 6.29
C GLU A 160 -7.79 -12.51 5.21
N LEU A 161 -8.18 -13.21 4.14
CA LEU A 161 -7.29 -13.46 3.00
C LEU A 161 -6.96 -12.16 2.26
N LEU A 162 -7.94 -11.33 1.92
CA LEU A 162 -7.71 -10.03 1.26
C LEU A 162 -6.79 -9.13 2.09
N ASN A 163 -7.04 -9.01 3.39
CA ASN A 163 -6.22 -8.19 4.29
C ASN A 163 -4.78 -8.71 4.41
N ALA A 164 -4.57 -10.02 4.31
CA ALA A 164 -3.23 -10.58 4.31
C ALA A 164 -2.49 -10.42 2.97
N LEU A 165 -3.21 -10.51 1.84
CA LEU A 165 -2.63 -10.30 0.50
C LEU A 165 -2.29 -8.82 0.26
N PHE A 166 -3.11 -7.91 0.78
CA PHE A 166 -3.05 -6.47 0.54
C PHE A 166 -2.85 -5.69 1.85
N GLU A 167 -1.93 -6.14 2.69
CA GLU A 167 -1.61 -5.47 3.94
C GLU A 167 -1.20 -4.01 3.67
N LYS A 168 -1.89 -3.04 4.28
CA LYS A 168 -1.57 -1.62 4.13
C LYS A 168 -0.25 -1.30 4.82
N ARG A 169 0.74 -0.87 4.04
CA ARG A 169 2.05 -0.41 4.52
C ARG A 169 2.27 1.04 4.11
N ILE A 170 3.13 1.74 4.85
CA ILE A 170 3.57 3.07 4.39
C ILE A 170 4.52 2.87 3.23
N ASN A 171 4.07 3.29 2.04
CA ASN A 171 4.89 3.32 0.84
C ASN A 171 5.50 4.71 0.70
N TYR A 172 6.82 4.79 0.59
CA TYR A 172 7.57 6.02 0.43
C TYR A 172 8.61 5.85 -0.65
N ILE A 173 8.49 6.67 -1.69
CA ILE A 173 9.43 6.74 -2.81
C ILE A 173 9.74 8.23 -2.99
N ASP A 174 11.02 8.59 -2.85
CA ASP A 174 11.51 9.96 -3.02
C ASP A 174 12.32 10.09 -4.31
N GLU A 175 11.62 10.07 -5.45
CA GLU A 175 12.19 10.41 -6.76
C GLU A 175 11.70 11.78 -7.26
N LEU A 176 11.25 12.68 -6.36
CA LEU A 176 10.99 14.09 -6.69
C LEU A 176 12.34 14.74 -7.06
N VAL A 177 12.68 14.74 -8.34
CA VAL A 177 13.80 15.50 -8.92
C VAL A 177 13.42 16.96 -9.05
#